data_AF-A0A6B1HG10-F1
#
_entry.id   AF-A0A6B1HG10-F1
#
_cell.length_a   1.000
_cell.length_b   1.000
_cell.length_c   1.000
_cell.angle_alpha   90.00
_cell.angle_beta   90.00
_cell.angle_gamma   90.00
#
_symmetry.space_group_name_H-M   'P 1'
#
loop_
_entity.id
_entity.type
_entity.pdbx_description
1 polymer ?
#
loop_
_entity_poly.entity_id
_entity_poly.type
_entity_poly.pdbx_seq_one_letter_code
_entity_poly.pdbx_strand_id
1 'polypeptide(L)'
;MIPVTTLSTNAVEDQRASLPWGAQKWRRELRDAVTNVGELLRLVDLDPMAFDGVGGPRQPADFPLRVPRPYIDRMRRRDPGDPLLRQVLPTTHETDTVPG
;
A
#
# COMPACT_ATOMS: atom_id res chain seq x y z
N MET A 1 22.32 42.41 -0.89
CA MET A 1 21.15 42.46 0.00
C MET A 1 19.91 42.44 -0.88
N ILE A 2 19.28 41.28 -1.05
CA ILE A 2 18.13 41.10 -1.97
C ILE A 2 16.88 40.89 -1.11
N PRO A 3 15.78 41.63 -1.31
CA PRO A 3 14.63 41.55 -0.41
C PRO A 3 13.90 40.21 -0.60
N VAL A 4 13.61 39.54 0.51
CA VAL A 4 12.63 38.45 0.57
C VAL A 4 11.26 39.07 0.29
N THR A 5 10.71 38.79 -0.88
CA THR A 5 9.34 39.16 -1.21
C THR A 5 8.42 38.17 -0.50
N THR A 6 7.70 38.65 0.51
CA THR A 6 6.58 37.94 1.13
C THR A 6 5.53 37.65 0.06
N LEU A 7 5.36 36.38 -0.33
CA LEU A 7 4.27 36.02 -1.25
C LEU A 7 2.95 36.09 -0.49
N SER A 8 2.15 37.08 -0.86
CA SER A 8 0.84 37.39 -0.32
C SER A 8 -0.14 36.23 -0.56
N THR A 9 -0.75 35.80 0.54
CA THR A 9 -2.07 35.19 0.71
C THR A 9 -3.06 35.41 -0.45
N ASN A 10 -3.73 34.33 -0.86
CA ASN A 10 -4.91 34.22 -1.75
C ASN A 10 -4.69 34.00 -3.26
N ALA A 11 -4.24 32.79 -3.67
CA ALA A 11 -4.48 32.27 -5.05
C ALA A 11 -4.27 30.75 -5.23
N VAL A 12 -4.37 29.90 -4.19
CA VAL A 12 -3.99 28.47 -4.27
C VAL A 12 -5.17 27.50 -4.07
N GLU A 13 -6.42 27.97 -4.13
CA GLU A 13 -7.57 27.14 -3.73
C GLU A 13 -7.94 26.05 -4.75
N ASP A 14 -7.70 26.19 -6.06
CA ASP A 14 -8.33 25.30 -7.06
C ASP A 14 -7.43 24.84 -8.21
N GLN A 15 -6.24 24.31 -7.92
CA GLN A 15 -5.39 23.63 -8.93
C GLN A 15 -5.22 22.13 -8.70
N ARG A 16 -5.70 21.58 -7.57
CA ARG A 16 -5.66 20.13 -7.26
C ARG A 16 -6.81 19.35 -7.91
N ALA A 17 -7.87 20.03 -8.34
CA ALA A 17 -9.04 19.43 -8.97
C ALA A 17 -8.73 18.87 -10.37
N SER A 18 -7.74 19.44 -11.05
CA SER A 18 -7.44 19.19 -12.48
C SER A 18 -6.22 18.30 -12.72
N LEU A 19 -5.64 17.72 -11.68
CA LEU A 19 -4.50 16.83 -11.83
C LEU A 19 -4.94 15.51 -12.50
N PRO A 20 -4.20 14.99 -13.50
CA PRO A 20 -4.60 13.82 -14.29
C PRO A 20 -4.74 12.53 -13.45
N TRP A 21 -4.18 12.55 -12.24
CA TRP A 21 -4.42 11.60 -11.17
C TRP A 21 -5.53 12.12 -10.26
N GLY A 22 -6.74 12.32 -10.79
CA GLY A 22 -7.82 13.03 -10.11
C GLY A 22 -7.89 12.69 -8.61
N ALA A 23 -7.82 13.71 -7.75
CA ALA A 23 -7.57 13.53 -6.31
C ALA A 23 -8.54 12.56 -5.62
N GLN A 24 -9.70 12.37 -6.24
CA GLN A 24 -10.76 11.49 -5.78
C GLN A 24 -10.48 10.01 -6.08
N LYS A 25 -9.67 9.69 -7.09
CA LYS A 25 -9.33 8.30 -7.48
C LYS A 25 -8.37 7.66 -6.50
N TRP A 26 -7.21 8.27 -6.24
CA TRP A 26 -6.21 7.69 -5.31
C TRP A 26 -6.74 7.63 -3.87
N ARG A 27 -7.52 8.62 -3.43
CA ARG A 27 -8.19 8.60 -2.11
C ARG A 27 -9.14 7.42 -1.99
N ARG A 28 -9.89 7.11 -3.05
CA ARG A 28 -10.80 5.97 -3.10
C ARG A 28 -10.02 4.65 -3.07
N GLU A 29 -8.96 4.55 -3.86
CA GLU A 29 -8.11 3.36 -3.90
C GLU A 29 -7.44 3.06 -2.54
N LEU A 30 -7.01 4.09 -1.81
CA LEU A 30 -6.46 3.92 -0.45
C LEU A 30 -7.53 3.57 0.60
N ARG A 31 -8.76 4.07 0.42
CA ARG A 31 -9.90 3.74 1.27
C ARG A 31 -10.34 2.30 1.07
N ASP A 32 -10.35 1.84 -0.18
CA ASP A 32 -10.82 0.51 -0.56
C ASP A 32 -9.65 -0.52 -0.63
N ALA A 33 -8.48 -0.17 -0.06
CA ALA A 33 -7.30 -1.01 -0.01
C ALA A 33 -7.51 -2.22 0.91
N VAL A 34 -6.94 -3.36 0.53
CA VAL A 34 -6.95 -4.60 1.31
C VAL A 34 -5.96 -4.49 2.45
N THR A 35 -6.41 -4.82 3.66
CA THR A 35 -5.62 -4.71 4.90
C THR A 35 -5.41 -6.04 5.61
N ASN A 36 -5.86 -7.14 5.01
CA ASN A 36 -5.72 -8.48 5.57
C ASN A 36 -5.01 -9.42 4.59
N VAL A 37 -3.95 -10.09 5.03
CA VAL A 37 -3.19 -11.03 4.18
C VAL A 37 -4.07 -12.18 3.67
N GLY A 38 -4.93 -12.74 4.52
CA GLY A 38 -5.85 -13.79 4.12
C GLY A 38 -6.87 -13.33 3.05
N GLU A 39 -7.31 -12.08 3.11
CA GLU A 39 -8.13 -11.49 2.03
C GLU A 39 -7.31 -11.34 0.73
N LEU A 40 -6.08 -10.80 0.82
CA LEU A 40 -5.18 -10.68 -0.33
C LEU A 40 -4.94 -12.03 -1.00
N LEU A 41 -4.59 -13.07 -0.23
CA LEU A 41 -4.32 -14.42 -0.74
C LEU A 41 -5.55 -15.01 -1.45
N ARG A 42 -6.75 -14.85 -0.88
CA ARG A 42 -7.99 -15.28 -1.53
C ARG A 42 -8.23 -14.54 -2.85
N LEU A 43 -7.95 -13.23 -2.92
CA LEU A 43 -8.14 -12.43 -4.13
C LEU A 43 -7.24 -12.89 -5.30
N VAL A 44 -6.07 -13.46 -4.98
CA VAL A 44 -5.14 -14.03 -5.98
C VAL A 44 -5.24 -15.55 -6.11
N ASP A 45 -6.33 -16.16 -5.61
CA ASP A 45 -6.61 -17.60 -5.72
C ASP A 45 -5.57 -18.50 -5.04
N LEU A 46 -5.04 -18.04 -3.89
CA LEU A 46 -4.13 -18.79 -3.03
C LEU A 46 -4.85 -19.17 -1.72
N ASP A 47 -4.57 -20.37 -1.20
CA ASP A 47 -5.10 -20.81 0.08
C ASP A 47 -4.32 -20.15 1.24
N PRO A 48 -4.96 -19.32 2.08
CA PRO A 48 -4.29 -18.69 3.21
C PRO A 48 -3.65 -19.67 4.20
N MET A 49 -4.16 -20.91 4.29
CA MET A 49 -3.63 -21.93 5.19
C MET A 49 -2.30 -22.51 4.70
N ALA A 50 -1.97 -22.36 3.42
CA ALA A 50 -0.68 -22.81 2.86
C ALA A 50 0.47 -21.84 3.13
N PHE A 51 0.20 -20.67 3.73
CA PHE A 51 1.17 -19.58 3.95
C PHE A 51 1.56 -19.41 5.43
N ASP A 52 1.57 -20.49 6.21
CA ASP A 52 2.04 -20.48 7.59
C ASP A 52 3.48 -19.91 7.67
N GLY A 53 3.62 -18.73 8.29
CA GLY A 53 4.88 -18.01 8.47
C GLY A 53 5.10 -16.80 7.55
N VAL A 54 4.38 -16.68 6.43
CA VAL A 54 4.43 -15.50 5.53
C VAL A 54 3.10 -14.75 5.63
N GLY A 55 3.02 -13.80 6.56
CA GLY A 55 1.80 -13.02 6.77
C GLY A 55 0.60 -13.85 7.28
N GLY A 56 0.84 -14.95 8.00
CA GLY A 56 -0.20 -15.72 8.68
C GLY A 56 -1.05 -14.85 9.65
N PRO A 57 -2.03 -15.43 10.37
CA PRO A 57 -3.00 -14.67 11.18
C PRO A 57 -2.38 -13.74 12.25
N ARG A 58 -1.07 -13.86 12.51
CA ARG A 58 -0.25 -12.82 13.18
C ARG A 58 0.43 -11.94 12.14
N GLN A 59 -0.29 -11.00 11.55
CA GLN A 59 0.37 -9.83 10.97
C GLN A 59 1.07 -9.07 12.11
N PRO A 60 2.34 -8.65 11.95
CA PRO A 60 2.99 -7.79 12.93
C PRO A 60 2.16 -6.53 13.13
N ALA A 61 1.87 -6.17 14.39
CA ALA A 61 1.07 -4.98 14.70
C ALA A 61 1.72 -3.69 14.15
N ASP A 62 3.06 -3.68 14.08
CA ASP A 62 3.86 -2.55 13.64
C ASP A 62 3.94 -2.41 12.11
N PHE A 63 3.61 -3.47 11.37
CA PHE A 63 3.67 -3.52 9.91
C PHE A 63 2.33 -3.99 9.31
N PRO A 64 1.27 -3.18 9.39
CA PRO A 64 -0.02 -3.52 8.84
C PRO A 64 0.00 -3.54 7.30
N LEU A 65 -0.68 -4.53 6.71
CA LEU A 65 -0.86 -4.61 5.27
C LEU A 65 -1.74 -3.46 4.75
N ARG A 66 -1.39 -2.86 3.62
CA ARG A 66 -2.29 -1.97 2.86
C ARG A 66 -2.02 -2.01 1.37
N VAL A 67 -2.84 -2.74 0.62
CA VAL A 67 -2.63 -2.96 -0.82
C VAL A 67 -3.86 -2.50 -1.62
N PRO A 68 -3.74 -1.45 -2.46
CA PRO A 68 -4.81 -1.02 -3.35
C PRO A 68 -5.21 -2.11 -4.36
N ARG A 69 -6.51 -2.23 -4.67
CA ARG A 69 -7.03 -3.20 -5.65
C ARG A 69 -6.33 -3.14 -7.03
N PRO A 70 -6.03 -1.97 -7.62
CA PRO A 70 -5.32 -1.90 -8.90
C PRO A 70 -3.90 -2.48 -8.87
N TYR A 71 -3.28 -2.59 -7.70
CA TYR A 71 -1.99 -3.26 -7.53
C TYR A 71 -2.16 -4.78 -7.50
N ILE A 72 -3.20 -5.28 -6.82
CA ILE A 72 -3.58 -6.70 -6.79
C ILE A 72 -3.95 -7.20 -8.18
N ASP A 73 -4.64 -6.38 -8.98
CA ASP A 73 -5.04 -6.72 -10.35
C ASP A 73 -3.85 -7.04 -11.27
N ARG A 74 -2.63 -6.64 -10.89
CA ARG A 74 -1.39 -6.92 -11.62
C ARG A 74 -0.70 -8.20 -11.17
N MET A 75 -1.10 -8.79 -10.04
CA MET A 75 -0.52 -10.02 -9.52
C MET A 75 -0.93 -11.21 -10.37
N ARG A 76 -0.01 -12.17 -10.52
CA ARG A 76 -0.32 -13.47 -11.11
C ARG A 76 -1.14 -14.29 -10.13
N ARG A 77 -2.34 -14.69 -10.57
CA ARG A 77 -3.23 -15.58 -9.82
C ARG A 77 -2.58 -16.96 -9.68
N ARG A 78 -2.80 -17.60 -8.52
CA ARG A 78 -2.30 -18.94 -8.17
C ARG A 78 -0.77 -19.08 -8.18
N ASP A 79 -0.04 -17.97 -8.18
CA ASP A 79 1.43 -17.94 -8.17
C ASP A 79 1.97 -17.45 -6.82
N PRO A 80 2.37 -18.33 -5.89
CA PRO A 80 3.03 -17.92 -4.64
C PRO A 80 4.40 -17.25 -4.89
N GLY A 81 4.95 -17.42 -6.09
CA GLY A 81 6.19 -16.83 -6.55
C GLY A 81 6.05 -15.44 -7.15
N ASP A 82 4.83 -14.89 -7.23
CA ASP A 82 4.58 -13.61 -7.87
C ASP A 82 5.42 -12.49 -7.22
N PRO A 83 6.21 -11.73 -8.00
CA PRO A 83 7.09 -10.73 -7.45
C PRO A 83 6.35 -9.54 -6.83
N LEU A 84 5.13 -9.21 -7.28
CA LEU A 84 4.32 -8.13 -6.69
C LEU A 84 3.69 -8.59 -5.37
N LEU A 85 3.26 -9.85 -5.29
CA LEU A 85 2.79 -10.45 -4.04
C LEU A 85 3.90 -10.44 -2.99
N ARG A 86 5.11 -10.90 -3.34
CA ARG A 86 6.25 -10.94 -2.41
C ARG A 86 6.70 -9.56 -1.91
N GLN A 87 6.44 -8.50 -2.66
CA GLN A 87 6.76 -7.13 -2.25
C GLN A 87 5.86 -6.61 -1.13
N VAL A 88 4.66 -7.18 -0.98
CA VAL A 88 3.65 -6.64 -0.05
C VAL A 88 3.34 -7.57 1.12
N LEU A 89 3.76 -8.84 1.08
CA LEU A 89 3.56 -9.76 2.18
C LEU A 89 4.45 -9.36 3.37
N PRO A 90 3.88 -9.10 4.56
CA PRO A 90 4.67 -8.79 5.75
C PRO A 90 5.56 -9.97 6.12
N THR A 91 6.82 -9.67 6.43
CA THR A 91 7.83 -10.64 6.81
C THR A 91 8.19 -10.51 8.29
N THR A 92 8.58 -11.61 8.93
CA THR A 92 9.01 -11.57 10.35
C THR A 92 10.24 -10.71 10.56
N HIS A 93 11.11 -10.61 9.54
CA HIS A 93 12.32 -9.79 9.55
C HIS A 93 12.06 -8.29 9.69
N GLU A 94 10.85 -7.80 9.37
CA GLU A 94 10.50 -6.39 9.56
C GLU A 94 10.50 -5.97 11.04
N THR A 95 10.31 -6.93 11.95
CA THR A 95 10.36 -6.69 13.40
C THR A 95 11.75 -6.88 14.02
N ASP A 96 12.75 -7.24 13.22
CA ASP A 96 14.12 -7.42 13.70
C ASP A 96 14.68 -6.06 14.16
N THR A 97 15.16 -5.99 15.40
CA THR A 97 15.88 -4.81 15.90
C THR A 97 17.28 -4.81 15.32
N VAL A 98 17.59 -3.82 14.46
CA VAL A 98 18.94 -3.63 13.90
C VAL A 98 19.67 -2.49 14.63
N PRO A 99 20.93 -2.69 15.08
CA PRO A 99 21.74 -1.61 15.62
C PRO A 99 22.09 -0.59 14.52
N GLY A 100 21.95 0.69 14.85
CA GLY A 100 22.28 1.84 13.98
C GLY A 100 23.61 2.48 14.29
#